data_AF-A0A4D6MR06-F1
#
_entry.id   AF-A0A4D6MR06-F1
#
_cell.length_a   1.000
_cell.length_b   1.000
_cell.length_c   1.000
_cell.angle_alpha   90.00
_cell.angle_beta   90.00
_cell.angle_gamma   90.00
#
_symmetry.space_group_name_H-M   'P 1'
#
loop_
_entity.id
_entity.type
_entity.pdbx_description
1 polymer ?
#
loop_
_entity_poly.entity_id
_entity_poly.type
_entity_poly.pdbx_seq_one_letter_code
_entity_poly.pdbx_strand_id
1 'polypeptide(L)'
;MAVVGPSGKEVFLELRRKKLEEERRKGGESASHVPAEMTSQKGDLMPPAEKKKSKRRDCTASATDSLSAMFDAQLKINQGIEVSLSSEEAEIVSAMRPETVLDFKKKDEDSQAALERLEEELAAEKRDNAEKAAQIYQLEGYVMSQHEEGFHKALCQAAHYFNFDVGDGRFNIDEDVYEGSVMAVEDIPVAGQQKPTAAPED
;
A
#
# COMPACT_ATOMS: atom_id res chain seq x y z
N MET A 1 22.90 -30.63 13.94
CA MET A 1 22.65 -29.57 14.93
C MET A 1 21.23 -29.09 14.71
N ALA A 2 20.32 -29.33 15.66
CA ALA A 2 18.95 -28.84 15.56
C ALA A 2 18.95 -27.37 15.99
N VAL A 3 18.51 -26.48 15.11
CA VAL A 3 18.24 -25.08 15.47
C VAL A 3 17.03 -25.12 16.39
N VAL A 4 17.25 -24.92 17.68
CA VAL A 4 16.17 -24.72 18.66
C VAL A 4 15.55 -23.38 18.33
N GLY A 5 14.32 -23.40 17.80
CA GLY A 5 13.55 -22.19 17.54
C GLY A 5 13.16 -21.48 18.85
N PRO A 6 12.78 -20.19 18.77
CA PRO A 6 12.43 -19.41 19.94
C PRO A 6 11.26 -20.05 20.69
N SER A 7 11.32 -20.01 22.02
CA SER A 7 10.24 -20.55 22.84
C SER A 7 8.98 -19.70 22.69
N GLY A 8 7.79 -20.28 22.87
CA GLY A 8 6.54 -19.51 22.80
C GLY A 8 6.50 -18.32 23.78
N LYS A 9 7.27 -18.39 24.87
CA LYS A 9 7.46 -17.29 25.82
C LYS A 9 8.27 -16.14 25.23
N GLU A 10 9.33 -16.44 24.47
CA GLU A 10 10.14 -15.42 23.79
C GLU A 10 9.32 -14.69 22.72
N VAL A 11 8.53 -15.44 21.94
CA VAL A 11 7.64 -14.86 20.91
C VAL A 11 6.63 -13.91 21.54
N PHE A 12 6.04 -14.26 22.68
CA PHE A 12 5.07 -13.40 23.37
C PHE A 12 5.70 -12.10 23.89
N LEU A 13 6.89 -12.18 24.52
CA LEU A 13 7.62 -11.01 25.02
C LEU A 13 8.04 -10.08 23.86
N GLU A 14 8.47 -10.65 22.74
CA GLU A 14 8.85 -9.89 21.55
C GLU A 14 7.65 -9.20 20.91
N LEU A 15 6.50 -9.87 20.82
CA LEU A 15 5.24 -9.25 20.38
C LEU A 15 4.82 -8.09 21.29
N ARG A 16 4.94 -8.27 22.61
CA ARG A 16 4.57 -7.24 23.59
C ARG A 16 5.46 -6.01 23.51
N ARG A 17 6.77 -6.21 23.39
CA ARG A 17 7.75 -5.12 23.19
C ARG A 17 7.51 -4.39 21.87
N LYS A 18 7.25 -5.12 20.79
CA LYS A 18 6.94 -4.53 19.47
C LYS A 18 5.67 -3.67 19.51
N LYS A 19 4.64 -4.13 20.23
CA LYS A 19 3.40 -3.35 20.44
C LYS A 19 3.66 -2.06 21.22
N LEU A 20 4.48 -2.13 22.27
CA LEU A 20 4.87 -0.96 23.04
C LEU A 20 5.70 0.04 22.20
N GLU A 21 6.63 -0.44 21.37
CA GLU A 21 7.40 0.41 20.43
C GLU A 21 6.51 1.09 19.38
N GLU A 22 5.50 0.38 18.86
CA GLU A 22 4.52 0.93 17.91
C GLU A 22 3.66 2.05 18.54
N GLU A 23 3.23 1.88 19.80
CA GLU A 23 2.51 2.93 20.52
C GLU A 23 3.37 4.17 20.76
N ARG A 24 4.65 4.01 21.10
CA ARG A 24 5.58 5.15 21.26
C ARG A 24 5.81 5.92 19.95
N ARG A 25 5.78 5.24 18.81
CA ARG A 25 5.87 5.90 17.48
C ARG A 25 4.63 6.71 17.14
N LYS A 26 3.45 6.35 17.66
CA LYS A 26 2.18 7.03 17.38
C LYS A 26 1.86 8.19 18.35
N GLY A 27 2.47 8.21 19.54
CA GLY A 27 2.22 9.23 20.58
C GLY A 27 3.15 10.45 20.62
N GLY A 28 4.07 10.60 19.65
CA GLY A 28 5.21 11.52 19.74
C GLY A 28 5.08 12.92 19.13
N GLU A 29 3.90 13.39 18.73
CA GLU A 29 3.73 14.73 18.13
C GLU A 29 3.07 15.73 19.08
N SER A 30 3.83 16.22 20.06
CA SER A 30 3.58 17.55 20.66
C SER A 30 4.79 18.01 21.47
N ALA A 31 5.66 18.81 20.83
CA ALA A 31 6.25 20.02 21.39
C ALA A 31 7.35 20.57 20.46
N SER A 32 7.02 21.51 19.58
CA SER A 32 7.93 22.60 19.26
C SER A 32 7.18 23.72 18.53
N HIS A 33 6.92 24.81 19.24
CA HIS A 33 6.52 26.08 18.67
C HIS A 33 7.73 27.01 18.61
N VAL A 34 8.24 27.30 17.41
CA VAL A 34 9.03 28.52 17.12
C VAL A 34 8.77 28.89 15.64
N PRO A 35 8.27 30.11 15.32
CA PRO A 35 8.20 30.57 13.94
C PRO A 35 9.38 31.51 13.62
N ALA A 36 10.01 31.29 12.47
CA ALA A 36 10.92 32.25 11.86
C ALA A 36 10.35 32.68 10.51
N GLU A 37 10.33 34.00 10.33
CA GLU A 37 9.82 34.79 9.22
C GLU A 37 10.35 34.34 7.84
N MET A 38 9.71 34.80 6.76
CA MET A 38 10.26 35.88 5.92
C MET A 38 9.29 36.18 4.77
N THR A 39 9.11 37.47 4.58
CA THR A 39 8.27 38.18 3.63
C THR A 39 8.84 38.13 2.20
N SER A 40 7.98 38.25 1.17
CA SER A 40 8.43 38.92 -0.07
C SER A 40 7.27 39.49 -0.90
N GLN A 41 7.29 40.81 -1.03
CA GLN A 41 6.48 41.71 -1.86
C GLN A 41 6.92 41.65 -3.33
N LYS A 42 6.00 41.68 -4.31
CA LYS A 42 5.47 42.85 -5.08
C LYS A 42 6.50 43.65 -5.90
N GLY A 43 6.24 43.75 -7.20
CA GLY A 43 6.81 44.67 -8.21
C GLY A 43 6.86 43.92 -9.54
N ASP A 44 5.96 44.07 -10.52
CA ASP A 44 5.49 45.27 -11.23
C ASP A 44 6.62 46.19 -11.67
N LEU A 45 6.94 46.17 -12.96
CA LEU A 45 7.46 47.25 -13.81
C LEU A 45 7.71 46.70 -15.24
N MET A 46 6.97 47.22 -16.21
CA MET A 46 7.25 47.09 -17.66
C MET A 46 8.49 47.90 -18.08
N PRO A 47 9.13 47.61 -19.23
CA PRO A 47 9.05 48.53 -20.40
C PRO A 47 9.08 47.77 -21.78
N PRO A 48 9.08 48.41 -22.97
CA PRO A 48 8.04 48.25 -23.98
C PRO A 48 8.43 47.38 -25.20
N ALA A 49 7.42 47.22 -26.07
CA ALA A 49 7.33 46.50 -27.35
C ALA A 49 8.59 46.40 -28.22
N GLU A 50 8.73 45.26 -28.93
CA GLU A 50 8.65 45.21 -30.39
C GLU A 50 8.53 43.78 -30.97
N LYS A 51 7.96 43.73 -32.17
CA LYS A 51 7.32 42.59 -32.85
C LYS A 51 8.30 41.47 -33.23
N LYS A 52 7.85 40.20 -33.13
CA LYS A 52 8.16 39.17 -34.15
C LYS A 52 7.14 38.03 -34.14
N LYS A 53 6.49 37.86 -35.30
CA LYS A 53 5.62 36.75 -35.66
C LYS A 53 6.37 35.42 -35.48
N SER A 54 5.77 34.47 -34.75
CA SER A 54 6.00 33.05 -34.99
C SER A 54 4.69 32.31 -34.77
N LYS A 55 4.19 31.73 -35.86
CA LYS A 55 2.90 31.05 -35.97
C LYS A 55 3.04 29.65 -35.36
N ARG A 56 2.74 29.52 -34.06
CA ARG A 56 2.54 28.24 -33.41
C ARG A 56 1.15 27.75 -33.82
N ARG A 57 1.10 26.72 -34.66
CA ARG A 57 -0.13 26.10 -35.15
C ARG A 57 -0.57 25.05 -34.15
N ASP A 58 -1.86 25.06 -33.85
CA ASP A 58 -2.56 24.30 -32.83
C ASP A 58 -2.53 22.78 -33.08
N CYS A 59 -2.19 22.02 -32.04
CA CYS A 59 -2.13 20.55 -32.07
C CYS A 59 -3.52 19.88 -31.99
N THR A 60 -4.61 20.65 -31.99
CA THR A 60 -5.99 20.14 -31.97
C THR A 60 -6.62 20.07 -33.36
N ALA A 61 -6.09 20.78 -34.35
CA ALA A 61 -6.60 20.76 -35.73
C ALA A 61 -6.31 19.43 -36.44
N SER A 62 -5.17 18.80 -36.17
CA SER A 62 -4.76 17.60 -36.91
C SER A 62 -5.64 16.38 -36.63
N ALA A 63 -6.20 16.26 -35.43
CA ALA A 63 -7.05 15.13 -35.05
C ALA A 63 -8.44 15.22 -35.69
N THR A 64 -9.02 16.42 -35.73
CA THR A 64 -10.30 16.67 -36.43
C THR A 64 -10.14 16.55 -37.94
N ASP A 65 -9.01 17.02 -38.48
CA ASP A 65 -8.69 16.91 -39.91
C ASP A 65 -8.48 15.44 -40.33
N SER A 66 -7.86 14.63 -39.47
CA SER A 66 -7.65 13.20 -39.72
C SER A 66 -8.95 12.40 -39.69
N LEU A 67 -9.84 12.65 -38.71
CA LEU A 67 -11.16 12.02 -38.67
C LEU A 67 -12.05 12.44 -39.85
N SER A 68 -12.00 13.73 -40.21
CA SER A 68 -12.72 14.26 -41.38
C SER A 68 -12.23 13.60 -42.68
N ALA A 69 -10.93 13.43 -42.85
CA ALA A 69 -10.34 12.73 -44.00
C ALA A 69 -10.77 11.25 -44.09
N MET A 70 -10.93 10.57 -42.95
CA MET A 70 -11.42 9.18 -42.95
C MET A 70 -12.90 9.08 -43.34
N PHE A 71 -13.76 9.97 -42.83
CA PHE A 71 -15.16 10.01 -43.24
C PHE A 71 -15.32 10.36 -44.73
N ASP A 72 -14.48 11.25 -45.24
CA ASP A 72 -14.48 11.67 -46.64
C ASP A 72 -13.97 10.54 -47.57
N ALA A 73 -12.96 9.79 -47.14
CA ALA A 73 -12.51 8.58 -47.83
C ALA A 73 -13.60 7.48 -47.83
N GLN A 74 -14.28 7.26 -46.71
CA GLN A 74 -15.37 6.30 -46.60
C GLN A 74 -16.57 6.67 -47.50
N LEU A 75 -16.89 7.96 -47.58
CA LEU A 75 -17.94 8.49 -48.44
C LEU A 75 -17.58 8.34 -49.93
N LYS A 76 -16.32 8.57 -50.31
CA LYS A 76 -15.79 8.36 -51.66
C LYS A 76 -15.87 6.90 -52.08
N ILE A 77 -15.52 5.97 -51.19
CA ILE A 77 -15.64 4.52 -51.43
C ILE A 77 -17.11 4.12 -51.67
N ASN A 78 -18.03 4.62 -50.85
CA ASN A 78 -19.46 4.31 -50.97
C ASN A 78 -20.11 4.91 -52.24
N GLN A 79 -19.52 5.97 -52.81
CA GLN A 79 -19.95 6.58 -54.07
C GLN A 79 -19.24 6.01 -55.30
N GLY A 80 -18.35 5.03 -55.14
CA GLY A 80 -17.56 4.46 -56.24
C GLY A 80 -16.48 5.40 -56.78
N ILE A 81 -16.04 6.38 -55.99
CA ILE A 81 -14.95 7.29 -56.33
C ILE A 81 -13.63 6.58 -56.08
N GLU A 82 -12.77 6.59 -57.10
CA GLU A 82 -11.45 5.99 -57.08
C GLU A 82 -10.56 6.64 -56.01
N VAL A 83 -10.13 5.87 -55.01
CA VAL A 83 -9.22 6.32 -53.96
C VAL A 83 -7.81 5.90 -54.37
N SER A 84 -6.98 6.87 -54.75
CA SER A 84 -5.59 6.62 -55.11
C SER A 84 -4.78 6.34 -53.86
N LEU A 85 -4.31 5.11 -53.70
CA LEU A 85 -3.27 4.78 -52.72
C LEU A 85 -1.94 5.33 -53.22
N SER A 86 -1.09 5.83 -52.33
CA SER A 86 0.31 6.04 -52.70
C SER A 86 0.97 4.70 -53.02
N SER A 87 2.03 4.70 -53.83
CA SER A 87 2.74 3.46 -54.20
C SER A 87 3.22 2.67 -52.98
N GLU A 88 3.58 3.37 -51.90
CA GLU A 88 4.03 2.78 -50.64
C GLU A 88 2.87 2.15 -49.86
N GLU A 89 1.71 2.81 -49.79
CA GLU A 89 0.50 2.26 -49.17
C GLU A 89 -0.07 1.07 -49.95
N ALA A 90 -0.03 1.11 -51.29
CA ALA A 90 -0.48 0.02 -52.14
C ALA A 90 0.41 -1.24 -52.02
N GLU A 91 1.72 -1.06 -51.85
CA GLU A 91 2.68 -2.14 -51.62
C GLU A 91 2.47 -2.79 -50.26
N ILE A 92 2.26 -1.99 -49.21
CA ILE A 92 1.95 -2.48 -47.86
C ILE A 92 0.64 -3.27 -47.84
N VAL A 93 -0.43 -2.74 -48.45
CA VAL A 93 -1.73 -3.43 -48.51
C VAL A 93 -1.65 -4.70 -49.36
N SER A 94 -0.86 -4.71 -50.45
CA SER A 94 -0.64 -5.91 -51.27
C SER A 94 0.23 -6.96 -50.57
N ALA A 95 1.15 -6.54 -49.72
CA ALA A 95 1.99 -7.44 -48.92
C ALA A 95 1.22 -8.04 -47.71
N MET A 96 0.17 -7.37 -47.23
CA MET A 96 -0.72 -7.91 -46.20
C MET A 96 -1.61 -9.02 -46.76
N ARG A 97 -1.47 -10.23 -46.22
CA ARG A 97 -2.42 -11.31 -46.50
C ARG A 97 -3.70 -11.12 -45.66
N PRO A 98 -4.90 -11.16 -46.25
CA PRO A 98 -6.17 -11.06 -45.51
C PRO A 98 -6.29 -12.06 -44.36
N GLU A 99 -5.72 -13.26 -44.52
CA GLU A 99 -5.64 -14.30 -43.49
C GLU A 99 -4.95 -13.79 -42.21
N THR A 100 -3.84 -13.07 -42.37
CA THR A 100 -3.07 -12.53 -41.23
C THR A 100 -3.87 -11.46 -40.48
N VAL A 101 -4.64 -10.62 -41.20
CA VAL A 101 -5.48 -9.59 -40.60
C VAL A 101 -6.61 -10.20 -39.76
N LEU A 102 -7.24 -11.26 -40.26
CA LEU A 102 -8.27 -11.99 -39.52
C LEU A 102 -7.71 -12.70 -38.29
N ASP A 103 -6.51 -13.28 -38.39
CA ASP A 103 -5.84 -13.92 -37.25
C ASP A 103 -5.47 -12.91 -36.16
N PHE A 104 -4.98 -11.73 -36.52
CA PHE A 104 -4.71 -10.66 -35.55
C PHE A 104 -6.00 -10.17 -34.89
N LYS A 105 -7.06 -9.95 -35.67
CA LYS A 105 -8.35 -9.53 -35.13
C LYS A 105 -8.94 -10.55 -34.16
N LYS A 106 -8.87 -11.84 -34.50
CA LYS A 106 -9.33 -12.93 -33.61
C LYS A 106 -8.50 -12.99 -32.33
N LYS A 107 -7.17 -12.84 -32.43
CA LYS A 107 -6.29 -12.80 -31.25
C LYS A 107 -6.58 -11.60 -30.36
N ASP A 108 -6.91 -10.45 -30.94
CA ASP A 108 -7.29 -9.26 -30.18
C ASP A 108 -8.63 -9.47 -29.46
N GLU A 109 -9.62 -10.04 -30.13
CA GLU A 109 -10.92 -10.40 -29.52
C GLU A 109 -10.73 -11.42 -28.39
N ASP A 110 -9.94 -12.47 -28.61
CA ASP A 110 -9.63 -13.49 -27.59
C ASP A 110 -8.86 -12.89 -26.40
N SER A 111 -7.91 -11.98 -26.67
CA SER A 111 -7.13 -11.29 -25.64
C SER A 111 -8.00 -10.33 -24.83
N GLN A 112 -8.93 -9.62 -25.49
CA GLN A 112 -9.89 -8.74 -24.84
C GLN A 112 -10.82 -9.54 -23.91
N ALA A 113 -11.34 -10.68 -24.37
CA ALA A 113 -12.15 -11.56 -23.55
C ALA A 113 -11.38 -12.16 -22.36
N ALA A 114 -10.09 -12.46 -22.53
CA ALA A 114 -9.24 -12.93 -21.43
C ALA A 114 -8.99 -11.81 -20.40
N LEU A 115 -8.78 -10.58 -20.86
CA LEU A 115 -8.58 -9.41 -20.00
C LEU A 115 -9.84 -9.12 -19.17
N GLU A 116 -11.02 -9.17 -19.78
CA GLU A 116 -12.29 -8.99 -19.09
C GLU A 116 -12.50 -10.03 -17.98
N ARG A 117 -12.17 -11.30 -18.22
CA ARG A 117 -12.23 -12.36 -17.19
C ARG A 117 -11.27 -12.10 -16.03
N LEU A 118 -10.04 -11.67 -16.32
CA LEU A 118 -9.07 -11.33 -15.28
C LEU A 118 -9.52 -10.12 -14.46
N GLU A 119 -10.18 -9.15 -15.07
CA GLU A 119 -10.75 -8.00 -14.36
C GLU A 119 -11.89 -8.43 -13.43
N GLU A 120 -12.77 -9.33 -13.89
CA GLU A 120 -13.83 -9.92 -13.06
C GLU A 120 -13.26 -10.73 -11.88
N GLU A 121 -12.28 -11.59 -12.14
CA GLU A 121 -11.60 -12.38 -11.10
C GLU A 121 -10.89 -11.48 -10.08
N LEU A 122 -10.21 -10.43 -10.54
CA LEU A 122 -9.57 -9.45 -9.66
C LEU A 122 -10.60 -8.71 -8.80
N ALA A 123 -11.76 -8.37 -9.36
CA ALA A 123 -12.84 -7.73 -8.62
C ALA A 123 -13.45 -8.67 -7.57
N ALA A 124 -13.62 -9.95 -7.90
CA ALA A 124 -14.09 -10.97 -6.98
C ALA A 124 -13.09 -11.19 -5.83
N GLU A 125 -11.80 -11.34 -6.15
CA GLU A 125 -10.71 -11.52 -5.18
C GLU A 125 -10.59 -10.32 -4.24
N LYS A 126 -10.69 -9.08 -4.76
CA LYS A 126 -10.71 -7.87 -3.92
C LYS A 126 -11.89 -7.85 -2.96
N ARG A 127 -13.06 -8.33 -3.39
CA ARG A 127 -14.25 -8.42 -2.53
C ARG A 127 -14.04 -9.46 -1.43
N ASP A 128 -13.56 -10.66 -1.76
CA ASP A 128 -13.27 -11.70 -0.75
C ASP A 128 -12.21 -11.22 0.24
N ASN A 129 -11.12 -10.62 -0.25
CA ASN A 129 -10.06 -10.08 0.62
C ASN A 129 -10.61 -9.01 1.58
N ALA A 130 -11.49 -8.11 1.11
CA ALA A 130 -12.14 -7.12 1.97
C ALA A 130 -13.03 -7.79 3.05
N GLU A 131 -13.76 -8.85 2.69
CA GLU A 131 -14.57 -9.63 3.64
C GLU A 131 -13.69 -10.35 4.67
N LYS A 132 -12.60 -10.99 4.22
CA LYS A 132 -11.62 -11.65 5.10
C LYS A 132 -10.95 -10.65 6.04
N ALA A 133 -10.57 -9.48 5.56
CA ALA A 133 -10.03 -8.42 6.40
C ALA A 133 -11.03 -7.99 7.49
N ALA A 134 -12.30 -7.84 7.13
CA ALA A 134 -13.36 -7.53 8.10
C ALA A 134 -13.55 -8.66 9.12
N GLN A 135 -13.51 -9.93 8.70
CA GLN A 135 -13.59 -11.09 9.59
C GLN A 135 -12.39 -11.15 10.56
N ILE A 136 -11.18 -10.82 10.10
CA ILE A 136 -9.99 -10.76 10.95
C ILE A 136 -10.19 -9.73 12.06
N TYR A 137 -10.60 -8.50 11.74
CA TYR A 137 -10.86 -7.48 12.76
C TYR A 137 -11.92 -7.89 13.79
N GLN A 138 -12.98 -8.55 13.34
CA GLN A 138 -14.02 -9.07 14.25
C GLN A 138 -13.46 -10.15 15.17
N LEU A 139 -12.67 -11.08 14.62
CA LEU A 139 -12.08 -12.17 15.38
C LEU A 139 -11.04 -11.65 16.38
N GLU A 140 -10.20 -10.69 15.98
CA GLU A 140 -9.28 -10.02 16.89
C GLU A 140 -10.00 -9.39 18.07
N GLY A 141 -11.09 -8.64 17.81
CA GLY A 141 -11.92 -8.07 18.86
C GLY A 141 -12.50 -9.14 19.80
N TYR A 142 -13.05 -10.21 19.24
CA TYR A 142 -13.59 -11.32 20.02
C TYR A 142 -12.53 -12.02 20.90
N VAL A 143 -11.36 -12.31 20.35
CA VAL A 143 -10.25 -12.95 21.07
C VAL A 143 -9.77 -12.06 22.21
N MET A 144 -9.64 -10.74 21.98
CA MET A 144 -9.27 -9.80 23.04
C MET A 144 -10.32 -9.76 24.15
N SER A 145 -11.62 -9.68 23.81
CA SER A 145 -12.69 -9.71 24.82
C SER A 145 -12.69 -11.00 25.65
N GLN A 146 -12.51 -12.16 25.00
CA GLN A 146 -12.42 -13.44 25.72
C GLN A 146 -11.17 -13.51 26.60
N HIS A 147 -10.05 -12.97 26.15
CA HIS A 147 -8.82 -12.93 26.94
C HIS A 147 -8.98 -12.04 28.17
N GLU A 148 -9.52 -10.83 28.03
CA GLU A 148 -9.77 -9.91 29.13
C GLU A 148 -10.75 -10.51 30.15
N GLU A 149 -11.86 -11.08 29.68
CA GLU A 149 -12.85 -11.70 30.56
C GLU A 149 -12.27 -12.93 31.28
N GLY A 150 -11.53 -13.78 30.56
CA GLY A 150 -10.86 -14.95 31.12
C GLY A 150 -9.80 -14.57 32.16
N PHE A 151 -8.98 -13.57 31.84
CA PHE A 151 -7.96 -13.04 32.74
C PHE A 151 -8.58 -12.44 34.01
N HIS A 152 -9.63 -11.61 33.85
CA HIS A 152 -10.33 -11.02 34.98
C HIS A 152 -10.95 -12.10 35.89
N LYS A 153 -11.59 -13.12 35.31
CA LYS A 153 -12.13 -14.25 36.08
C LYS A 153 -11.04 -14.99 36.87
N ALA A 154 -9.91 -15.29 36.23
CA ALA A 154 -8.78 -15.95 36.88
C ALA A 154 -8.20 -15.09 38.02
N LEU A 155 -8.08 -13.78 37.79
CA LEU A 155 -7.60 -12.84 38.80
C LEU A 155 -8.57 -12.75 39.99
N CYS A 156 -9.88 -12.69 39.75
CA CYS A 156 -10.88 -12.74 40.82
C CYS A 156 -10.82 -14.04 41.63
N GLN A 157 -10.61 -15.19 40.97
CA GLN A 157 -10.44 -16.47 41.66
C GLN A 157 -9.17 -16.46 42.53
N ALA A 158 -8.05 -15.96 42.01
CA ALA A 158 -6.82 -15.83 42.77
C ALA A 158 -7.00 -14.89 43.98
N ALA A 159 -7.65 -13.74 43.79
CA ALA A 159 -7.96 -12.80 44.86
C ALA A 159 -8.77 -13.47 45.98
N HIS A 160 -9.75 -14.30 45.61
CA HIS A 160 -10.53 -15.07 46.58
C HIS A 160 -9.69 -16.09 47.36
N TYR A 161 -8.80 -16.85 46.68
CA TYR A 161 -7.99 -17.87 47.35
C TYR A 161 -6.87 -17.29 48.22
N PHE A 162 -6.29 -16.18 47.81
CA PHE A 162 -5.09 -15.61 48.44
C PHE A 162 -5.36 -14.33 49.24
N ASN A 163 -6.63 -13.88 49.31
CA ASN A 163 -7.08 -12.70 50.06
C ASN A 163 -6.31 -11.42 49.72
N PHE A 164 -6.18 -11.12 48.44
CA PHE A 164 -5.68 -9.81 47.97
C PHE A 164 -6.79 -9.05 47.23
N ASP A 165 -6.66 -7.74 47.13
CA ASP A 165 -7.62 -6.90 46.42
C ASP A 165 -7.37 -6.97 44.90
N VAL A 166 -8.42 -7.13 44.10
CA VAL A 166 -8.29 -7.15 42.62
C VAL A 166 -7.94 -5.75 42.08
N GLY A 167 -8.32 -4.69 42.81
CA GLY A 167 -7.95 -3.31 42.49
C GLY A 167 -6.54 -2.91 42.93
N ASP A 168 -5.78 -3.85 43.46
CA ASP A 168 -4.44 -3.65 43.95
C ASP A 168 -3.46 -3.37 42.80
N GLY A 169 -2.88 -2.17 42.79
CA GLY A 169 -1.93 -1.72 41.78
C GLY A 169 -0.59 -2.45 41.77
N ARG A 170 -0.42 -3.49 42.60
CA ARG A 170 0.77 -4.37 42.59
C ARG A 170 0.88 -5.23 41.33
N PHE A 171 -0.20 -5.41 40.57
CA PHE A 171 -0.16 -6.06 39.26
C PHE A 171 0.19 -5.04 38.18
N ASN A 172 1.47 -4.93 37.84
CA ASN A 172 1.93 -4.09 36.74
C ASN A 172 2.10 -4.93 35.47
N ILE A 173 1.35 -4.59 34.42
CA ILE A 173 1.46 -5.28 33.13
C ILE A 173 2.78 -4.98 32.43
N ASP A 174 3.45 -3.87 32.74
CA ASP A 174 4.73 -3.50 32.14
C ASP A 174 5.92 -4.18 32.82
N GLU A 175 5.66 -4.96 33.87
CA GLU A 175 6.64 -5.79 34.57
C GLU A 175 6.34 -7.28 34.36
N ASP A 176 7.39 -8.10 34.42
CA ASP A 176 7.30 -9.56 34.36
C ASP A 176 8.34 -10.19 35.28
N VAL A 177 8.16 -11.47 35.60
CA VAL A 177 9.07 -12.24 36.44
C VAL A 177 10.14 -12.89 35.56
N TYR A 178 11.37 -12.39 35.65
CA TYR A 178 12.54 -12.95 34.99
C TYR A 178 13.57 -13.42 36.02
N GLU A 179 14.02 -14.67 35.93
CA GLU A 179 14.97 -15.29 36.88
C GLU A 179 14.56 -15.12 38.36
N GLY A 180 13.25 -15.11 38.63
CA GLY A 180 12.70 -14.97 39.99
C GLY A 180 12.63 -13.53 40.52
N SER A 181 13.03 -12.53 39.71
CA SER A 181 12.93 -11.11 40.03
C SER A 181 11.87 -10.44 39.15
N VAL A 182 11.10 -9.50 39.72
CA VAL A 182 10.17 -8.66 38.96
C VAL A 182 10.97 -7.54 38.29
N MET A 183 10.89 -7.43 36.97
CA MET A 183 11.58 -6.39 36.18
C MET A 183 10.67 -5.83 35.10
N ALA A 184 10.93 -4.61 34.65
CA ALA A 184 10.24 -4.05 33.48
C ALA A 184 10.50 -4.94 32.25
N VAL A 185 9.47 -5.16 31.42
CA VAL A 185 9.55 -5.99 30.21
C VAL A 185 10.60 -5.48 29.23
N GLU A 186 10.84 -4.17 29.23
CA GLU A 186 11.88 -3.52 28.43
C GLU A 186 13.30 -3.96 28.85
N ASP A 187 13.51 -4.22 30.14
CA ASP A 187 14.83 -4.56 30.72
C ASP A 187 15.14 -6.07 30.69
N ILE A 188 14.17 -6.90 30.32
CA ILE A 188 14.37 -8.35 30.21
C ILE A 188 15.31 -8.65 29.03
N PRO A 189 16.46 -9.30 29.27
CA PRO A 189 17.44 -9.55 28.23
C PRO A 189 16.86 -10.48 27.16
N VAL A 190 17.11 -10.13 25.90
CA VAL A 190 16.68 -10.95 24.75
C VAL A 190 17.49 -12.25 24.75
N ALA A 191 16.81 -13.38 24.63
CA ALA A 191 17.46 -14.67 24.47
C ALA A 191 18.46 -14.60 23.29
N GLY A 192 19.76 -14.71 23.59
CA GLY A 192 20.84 -14.61 22.61
C GLY A 192 21.67 -13.33 22.64
N GLN A 193 21.30 -12.31 23.43
CA GLN A 193 22.17 -11.16 23.71
C GLN A 193 22.74 -11.24 25.13
N GLN A 194 23.76 -12.10 25.30
CA GLN A 194 24.69 -11.93 26.41
C GLN A 194 25.46 -10.62 26.18
N LYS A 195 25.26 -9.64 27.05
CA LYS A 195 26.15 -8.50 27.22
C LYS A 195 27.57 -9.04 27.46
N PRO A 196 28.62 -8.58 26.75
CA PRO A 196 29.98 -9.01 27.02
C PRO A 196 30.31 -8.67 28.48
N THR A 197 30.61 -9.69 29.27
CA THR A 197 31.15 -9.54 30.61
C THR A 197 32.48 -8.80 30.48
N ALA A 198 32.51 -7.53 30.88
CA ALA A 198 33.78 -6.85 31.10
C ALA A 198 34.46 -7.59 32.26
N ALA A 199 35.59 -8.23 31.95
CA ALA A 199 36.46 -8.85 32.94
C ALA A 199 36.94 -7.79 33.95
N PRO A 200 37.21 -8.17 35.22
CA PRO A 200 37.84 -7.26 36.16
C PRO A 200 39.27 -6.97 35.68
N GLU A 201 39.64 -5.69 35.63
CA GLU A 201 41.04 -5.29 35.50
C GLU A 201 41.76 -5.55 36.83
N ASP A 202 42.94 -6.18 36.74
CA ASP A 202 43.88 -6.48 37.84
C ASP A 202 44.40 -5.21 38.55
#